data_AF-A0A3D4EEQ7-F1
#
_entry.id   AF-A0A3D4EEQ7-F1
#
_cell.length_a   1.000
_cell.length_b   1.000
_cell.length_c   1.000
_cell.angle_alpha   90.00
_cell.angle_beta   90.00
_cell.angle_gamma   90.00
#
_symmetry.space_group_name_H-M   'P 1'
#
loop_
_entity.id
_entity.type
_entity.pdbx_description
1 polymer ?
#
loop_
_entity_poly.entity_id
_entity_poly.type
_entity_poly.pdbx_seq_one_letter_code
_entity_poly.pdbx_strand_id
1 'polypeptide(L)'
;MVKVDLSGVSAFFDPAELDFAAASMAHRELVDKTGAGSDFTGWLELPQRIKDTELKSILSAAQRIRSRSKALVVIGIGGSYLGARGAIELLRPVRGEDDPKIFFIGNGLSPDALNDMLQQLGDCDFDVNVISKSG
;
A
#
# COMPACT_ATOMS: atom_id res chain seq x y z
N MET A 1 8.82 -18.93 -1.00
CA MET A 1 10.07 -18.20 -1.30
C MET A 1 9.91 -17.56 -2.66
N VAL A 2 10.06 -16.24 -2.75
CA VAL A 2 10.04 -15.52 -4.04
C VAL A 2 11.32 -15.91 -4.79
N LYS A 3 11.20 -16.21 -6.09
CA LYS A 3 12.33 -16.55 -6.96
C LYS A 3 12.42 -15.52 -8.08
N VAL A 4 13.64 -15.11 -8.39
CA VAL A 4 13.95 -14.29 -9.56
C VAL A 4 14.50 -15.22 -10.63
N ASP A 5 13.86 -15.25 -11.80
CA ASP A 5 14.31 -16.00 -12.97
C ASP A 5 14.74 -15.03 -14.06
N LEU A 6 16.02 -15.07 -14.42
CA LEU A 6 16.63 -14.20 -15.44
C LEU A 6 16.83 -14.92 -16.78
N SER A 7 16.35 -16.15 -16.93
CA SER A 7 16.54 -16.94 -18.16
C SER A 7 15.98 -16.22 -19.40
N GLY A 8 14.83 -15.55 -19.26
CA GLY A 8 14.17 -14.80 -20.33
C GLY A 8 14.93 -13.55 -20.81
N VAL A 9 15.93 -13.09 -20.06
CA VAL A 9 16.75 -11.92 -20.43
C VAL A 9 18.21 -12.26 -20.72
N SER A 10 18.59 -13.55 -20.67
CA SER A 10 19.97 -14.03 -20.85
C SER A 10 20.63 -13.67 -22.19
N ALA A 11 19.84 -13.37 -23.23
CA ALA A 11 20.35 -12.92 -24.52
C ALA A 11 20.78 -11.44 -24.53
N PHE A 12 20.41 -10.66 -23.49
CA PHE A 12 20.60 -9.21 -23.44
C PHE A 12 21.71 -8.76 -22.47
N PHE A 13 22.30 -9.68 -21.71
CA PHE A 13 23.44 -9.40 -20.84
C PHE A 13 24.27 -10.66 -20.60
N ASP A 14 25.57 -10.50 -20.38
CA ASP A 14 26.42 -11.58 -19.88
C ASP A 14 26.38 -11.56 -18.34
N PRO A 15 26.06 -12.67 -17.65
CA PRO A 15 26.14 -12.74 -16.20
C PRO A 15 27.48 -12.28 -15.61
N ALA A 16 28.59 -12.38 -16.36
CA ALA A 16 29.90 -11.88 -15.96
C ALA A 16 29.98 -10.34 -15.89
N GLU A 17 29.07 -9.61 -16.55
CA GLU A 17 28.98 -8.15 -16.53
C GLU A 17 28.25 -7.61 -15.29
N LEU A 18 27.66 -8.49 -14.46
CA LEU A 18 26.98 -8.07 -13.24
C LEU A 18 27.98 -7.53 -12.22
N ASP A 19 27.84 -6.24 -11.87
CA ASP A 19 28.70 -5.59 -10.88
C ASP A 19 28.21 -5.86 -9.44
N PHE A 20 28.61 -7.01 -8.91
CA PHE A 20 28.34 -7.38 -7.52
C PHE A 20 29.06 -6.47 -6.51
N ALA A 21 30.16 -5.82 -6.90
CA ALA A 21 30.88 -4.91 -6.01
C ALA A 21 30.06 -3.63 -5.80
N ALA A 22 29.53 -3.04 -6.87
CA ALA A 22 28.61 -1.90 -6.79
C ALA A 22 27.35 -2.24 -5.99
N ALA A 23 26.74 -3.41 -6.22
CA ALA A 23 25.58 -3.86 -5.46
C ALA A 23 25.89 -4.00 -3.95
N SER A 24 27.06 -4.55 -3.60
CA SER A 24 27.53 -4.68 -2.21
C SER A 24 27.77 -3.32 -1.54
N MET A 25 28.31 -2.35 -2.29
CA MET A 25 28.50 -0.98 -1.80
C MET A 25 27.16 -0.30 -1.53
N ALA A 26 26.21 -0.35 -2.48
CA ALA A 26 24.87 0.22 -2.32
C ALA A 26 24.11 -0.42 -1.14
N HIS A 27 24.24 -1.74 -0.96
CA HIS A 27 23.65 -2.44 0.18
C HIS A 27 24.21 -1.92 1.51
N ARG A 28 25.54 -1.75 1.62
CA ARG A 28 26.18 -1.18 2.82
C ARG A 28 25.71 0.24 3.08
N GLU A 29 25.70 1.09 2.08
CA GLU A 29 25.24 2.48 2.20
C GLU A 29 23.79 2.58 2.72
N LEU A 30 22.91 1.68 2.25
CA LEU A 30 21.52 1.59 2.69
C LEU A 30 21.39 1.09 4.14
N VAL A 31 22.09 0.01 4.50
CA VAL A 31 22.01 -0.61 5.84
C VAL A 31 22.68 0.28 6.90
N ASP A 32 23.82 0.86 6.57
CA ASP A 32 24.58 1.76 7.45
C ASP A 32 23.99 3.18 7.47
N LYS A 33 22.99 3.46 6.61
CA LYS A 33 22.28 4.75 6.50
C LYS A 33 23.22 5.93 6.25
N THR A 34 24.26 5.73 5.46
CA THR A 34 25.29 6.75 5.17
C THR A 34 25.02 7.53 3.89
N GLY A 35 24.08 7.06 3.06
CA GLY A 35 23.73 7.66 1.78
C GLY A 35 22.75 8.83 1.84
N ALA A 36 22.54 9.45 0.69
CA ALA A 36 21.55 10.52 0.54
C ALA A 36 20.13 10.00 0.85
N GLY A 37 19.37 10.77 1.65
CA GLY A 37 18.00 10.39 2.04
C GLY A 37 17.93 9.36 3.17
N SER A 38 19.02 9.15 3.92
CA SER A 38 19.10 8.20 5.04
C SER A 38 18.02 8.39 6.11
N ASP A 39 17.49 9.61 6.26
CA ASP A 39 16.35 9.93 7.15
C ASP A 39 15.05 9.17 6.80
N PHE A 40 14.92 8.66 5.57
CA PHE A 40 13.71 8.02 5.06
C PHE A 40 13.83 6.49 4.93
N THR A 41 14.74 5.87 5.67
CA THR A 41 15.00 4.41 5.59
C THR A 41 14.22 3.57 6.61
N GLY A 42 13.26 4.15 7.32
CA GLY A 42 12.48 3.46 8.37
C GLY A 42 11.73 2.20 7.90
N TRP A 43 11.48 2.07 6.59
CA TRP A 43 10.86 0.89 5.98
C TRP A 43 11.72 -0.38 6.06
N LEU A 44 13.05 -0.26 6.21
CA LEU A 44 13.95 -1.42 6.39
C LEU A 44 13.63 -2.21 7.67
N GLU A 45 13.30 -1.49 8.73
CA GLU A 45 13.07 -2.06 10.06
C GLU A 45 11.58 -2.23 10.37
N LEU A 46 10.70 -1.58 9.60
CA LEU A 46 9.25 -1.56 9.86
C LEU A 46 8.65 -2.97 10.08
N PRO A 47 8.96 -4.00 9.28
CA PRO A 47 8.43 -5.35 9.50
C PRO A 47 8.83 -5.95 10.85
N GLN A 48 9.99 -5.57 11.40
CA GLN A 48 10.51 -6.06 12.68
C GLN A 48 10.03 -5.19 13.86
N ARG A 49 9.75 -3.92 13.61
CA ARG A 49 9.40 -2.92 14.64
C ARG A 49 7.91 -2.74 14.87
N ILE A 50 7.07 -3.19 13.95
CA ILE A 50 5.62 -3.13 14.12
C ILE A 50 5.23 -3.88 15.40
N LYS A 51 4.54 -3.19 16.32
CA LYS A 51 4.16 -3.79 17.60
C LYS A 51 2.81 -4.48 17.46
N ASP A 52 2.65 -5.61 18.13
CA ASP A 52 1.37 -6.34 18.19
C ASP A 52 0.21 -5.46 18.66
N THR A 53 0.49 -4.48 19.53
CA THR A 53 -0.50 -3.52 20.02
C THR A 53 -1.04 -2.59 18.94
N GLU A 54 -0.19 -2.17 17.99
CA GLU A 54 -0.60 -1.32 16.86
C GLU A 54 -1.46 -2.14 15.89
N LEU A 55 -1.02 -3.35 15.56
CA LEU A 55 -1.76 -4.26 14.69
C LEU A 55 -3.13 -4.62 15.29
N LYS A 56 -3.19 -4.90 16.60
CA LYS A 56 -4.45 -5.16 17.31
C LYS A 56 -5.45 -4.00 17.17
N SER A 57 -4.97 -2.77 17.24
CA SER A 57 -5.82 -1.58 17.11
C SER A 57 -6.37 -1.43 15.69
N ILE A 58 -5.54 -1.67 14.67
CA ILE A 58 -5.95 -1.68 13.26
C ILE A 58 -7.00 -2.77 13.01
N LEU A 59 -6.76 -3.99 13.51
CA LEU A 59 -7.68 -5.11 13.35
C LEU A 59 -9.03 -4.85 14.04
N SER A 60 -9.02 -4.26 15.23
CA SER A 60 -10.24 -3.86 15.96
C SER A 60 -11.04 -2.80 15.20
N ALA A 61 -10.37 -1.77 14.68
CA ALA A 61 -11.02 -0.76 13.84
C ALA A 61 -11.63 -1.38 12.57
N ALA A 62 -10.91 -2.29 11.91
CA ALA A 62 -11.40 -2.99 10.73
C ALA A 62 -12.62 -3.89 11.05
N GLN A 63 -12.64 -4.57 12.20
CA GLN A 63 -13.80 -5.34 12.65
C GLN A 63 -15.00 -4.45 12.91
N ARG A 64 -14.80 -3.31 13.59
CA ARG A 64 -15.87 -2.34 13.83
C ARG A 64 -16.48 -1.82 12.54
N ILE A 65 -15.65 -1.43 11.56
CA ILE A 65 -16.11 -0.99 10.23
C ILE A 65 -16.94 -2.09 9.57
N ARG A 66 -16.43 -3.33 9.50
CA ARG A 66 -17.16 -4.45 8.90
C ARG A 66 -18.50 -4.75 9.58
N SER A 67 -18.62 -4.52 10.89
CA SER A 67 -19.85 -4.81 11.64
C SER A 67 -20.99 -3.82 11.40
N ARG A 68 -20.71 -2.61 10.92
CA ARG A 68 -21.71 -1.53 10.83
C ARG A 68 -21.77 -0.81 9.49
N SER A 69 -20.76 -0.97 8.65
CA SER A 69 -20.64 -0.20 7.41
C SER A 69 -20.81 -1.10 6.20
N LYS A 70 -21.61 -0.65 5.24
CA LYS A 70 -21.71 -1.23 3.90
C LYS A 70 -20.61 -0.72 2.97
N ALA A 71 -19.97 0.40 3.32
CA ALA A 71 -18.84 0.93 2.58
C ALA A 71 -17.74 1.53 3.48
N LEU A 72 -16.52 1.55 2.95
CA LEU A 72 -15.37 2.29 3.46
C LEU A 72 -14.89 3.25 2.38
N VAL A 73 -14.89 4.55 2.67
CA VAL A 73 -14.34 5.57 1.79
C VAL A 73 -12.92 5.91 2.24
N VAL A 74 -11.94 5.61 1.40
CA VAL A 74 -10.54 5.94 1.63
C VAL A 74 -10.19 7.22 0.86
N ILE A 75 -9.70 8.23 1.58
CA ILE A 75 -9.32 9.52 1.02
C ILE A 75 -7.79 9.66 1.10
N GLY A 76 -7.13 9.69 -0.05
CA GLY A 76 -5.68 9.83 -0.13
C GLY A 76 -5.17 9.72 -1.56
N ILE A 77 -3.94 10.17 -1.80
CA ILE A 77 -3.27 10.14 -3.10
C ILE A 77 -1.83 9.62 -2.96
N GLY A 78 -1.24 9.18 -4.07
CA GLY A 78 0.15 8.70 -4.11
C GLY A 78 0.34 7.46 -3.23
N GLY A 79 1.31 7.51 -2.31
CA GLY A 79 1.60 6.41 -1.38
C GLY A 79 0.44 6.05 -0.45
N SER A 80 -0.38 7.03 -0.06
CA SER A 80 -1.59 6.82 0.76
C SER A 80 -2.73 6.09 0.03
N TYR A 81 -2.56 5.83 -1.27
CA TYR A 81 -3.58 5.25 -2.15
C TYR A 81 -3.10 3.94 -2.80
N LEU A 82 -1.97 3.99 -3.51
CA LEU A 82 -1.54 2.90 -4.40
C LEU A 82 -1.23 1.60 -3.64
N GLY A 83 -0.60 1.70 -2.46
CA GLY A 83 -0.29 0.52 -1.65
C GLY A 83 -1.54 -0.22 -1.16
N ALA A 84 -2.53 0.53 -0.67
CA ALA A 84 -3.80 -0.03 -0.21
C ALA A 84 -4.58 -0.66 -1.37
N ARG A 85 -4.75 0.10 -2.47
CA ARG A 85 -5.48 -0.38 -3.66
C ARG A 85 -4.82 -1.64 -4.26
N GLY A 86 -3.50 -1.62 -4.44
CA GLY A 86 -2.76 -2.75 -5.01
C GLY A 86 -2.87 -4.02 -4.17
N ALA A 87 -2.70 -3.92 -2.84
CA ALA A 87 -2.84 -5.08 -1.95
C ALA A 87 -4.26 -5.65 -1.95
N ILE A 88 -5.27 -4.77 -1.94
CA ILE A 88 -6.68 -5.16 -1.96
C ILE A 88 -7.04 -5.87 -3.28
N GLU A 89 -6.67 -5.29 -4.42
CA GLU A 89 -6.99 -5.88 -5.73
C GLU A 89 -6.24 -7.19 -5.96
N LEU A 90 -4.99 -7.31 -5.49
CA LEU A 90 -4.19 -8.53 -5.60
C LEU A 90 -4.71 -9.66 -4.70
N LEU A 91 -5.01 -9.37 -3.43
CA LEU A 91 -5.34 -10.41 -2.43
C LEU A 91 -6.84 -10.72 -2.38
N ARG A 92 -7.70 -9.79 -2.80
CA ARG A 92 -9.17 -9.91 -2.80
C ARG A 92 -9.75 -9.42 -4.13
N PRO A 93 -9.40 -10.06 -5.26
CA PRO A 93 -9.92 -9.67 -6.59
C PRO A 93 -11.44 -9.87 -6.70
N VAL A 94 -11.99 -10.83 -5.96
CA VAL A 94 -13.44 -11.04 -5.80
C VAL A 94 -13.79 -10.76 -4.35
N ARG A 95 -14.75 -9.85 -4.14
CA ARG A 95 -15.24 -9.51 -2.79
C ARG A 95 -16.32 -10.48 -2.34
N GLY A 96 -16.34 -10.78 -1.04
CA GLY A 96 -17.46 -11.49 -0.44
C GLY A 96 -18.72 -10.61 -0.44
N GLU A 97 -19.89 -11.25 -0.38
CA GLU A 97 -21.19 -10.56 -0.37
C GLU A 97 -21.32 -9.60 0.82
N ASP A 98 -20.77 -9.98 1.98
CA ASP A 98 -20.79 -9.17 3.20
C ASP A 98 -19.57 -8.24 3.36
N ASP A 99 -18.60 -8.26 2.44
CA ASP A 99 -17.46 -7.35 2.51
C ASP A 99 -17.93 -5.92 2.23
N PRO A 100 -17.52 -4.91 3.02
CA PRO A 100 -17.84 -3.53 2.70
C PRO A 100 -17.23 -3.14 1.35
N LYS A 101 -17.99 -2.40 0.55
CA LYS A 101 -17.47 -1.76 -0.67
C LYS A 101 -16.35 -0.81 -0.27
N ILE A 102 -15.25 -0.79 -1.02
CA ILE A 102 -14.15 0.15 -0.76
C ILE A 102 -14.09 1.15 -1.90
N PHE A 103 -14.31 2.42 -1.57
CA PHE A 103 -14.17 3.53 -2.49
C PHE A 103 -12.85 4.24 -2.23
N PHE A 104 -12.19 4.67 -3.29
CA PHE A 104 -11.03 5.55 -3.21
C PHE A 104 -11.38 6.87 -3.88
N ILE A 105 -11.22 7.98 -3.16
CA ILE A 105 -11.47 9.33 -3.64
C ILE A 105 -10.36 10.27 -3.13
N GLY A 106 -10.31 11.50 -3.63
CA GLY A 106 -9.23 12.45 -3.28
C GLY A 106 -7.89 12.16 -3.96
N ASN A 107 -7.83 11.11 -4.79
CA ASN A 107 -6.70 10.78 -5.67
C ASN A 107 -6.76 11.52 -7.03
N GLY A 108 -7.67 12.47 -7.18
CA GLY A 108 -7.87 13.35 -8.32
C GLY A 108 -8.82 14.50 -7.95
N LEU A 109 -9.11 15.39 -8.91
CA LEU A 109 -9.96 16.59 -8.70
C LEU A 109 -11.26 16.56 -9.51
N SER A 110 -11.70 15.38 -9.97
CA SER A 110 -12.92 15.26 -10.77
C SER A 110 -14.16 15.39 -9.88
N PRO A 111 -15.01 16.43 -10.06
CA PRO A 111 -16.27 16.53 -9.35
C PRO A 111 -17.25 15.42 -9.79
N ASP A 112 -17.18 14.99 -11.04
CA ASP A 112 -18.02 13.90 -11.56
C ASP A 112 -17.73 12.59 -10.83
N ALA A 113 -16.45 12.23 -10.67
CA ALA A 113 -16.07 11.03 -9.92
C ALA A 113 -16.52 11.08 -8.45
N LEU A 114 -16.50 12.26 -7.83
CA LEU A 114 -17.03 12.45 -6.47
C LEU A 114 -18.55 12.25 -6.45
N ASN A 115 -19.28 12.89 -7.37
CA ASN A 115 -20.73 12.78 -7.46
C ASN A 115 -21.19 11.35 -7.77
N ASP A 116 -20.51 10.66 -8.68
CA ASP A 116 -20.78 9.26 -9.00
C ASP A 116 -20.57 8.34 -7.78
N MET A 117 -19.53 8.60 -6.99
CA MET A 117 -19.27 7.85 -5.75
C MET A 117 -20.34 8.15 -4.70
N LEU A 118 -20.73 9.41 -4.52
CA LEU A 118 -21.82 9.80 -3.62
C LEU A 118 -23.15 9.14 -4.03
N GLN A 119 -23.46 9.09 -5.32
CA GLN A 119 -24.63 8.40 -5.84
C GLN A 119 -24.57 6.88 -5.57
N GLN A 120 -23.40 6.27 -5.71
CA GLN A 120 -23.19 4.85 -5.39
C GLN A 120 -23.27 4.54 -3.89
N LEU A 121 -22.88 5.49 -3.03
CA LEU A 121 -23.06 5.38 -1.58
C LEU A 121 -24.54 5.44 -1.20
N GLY A 122 -25.30 6.36 -1.80
CA GLY A 122 -26.71 6.56 -1.46
C GLY A 122 -26.90 6.75 0.06
N ASP A 123 -27.86 6.02 0.63
CA ASP A 123 -28.18 6.07 2.07
C ASP A 123 -27.44 5.00 2.89
N CYS A 124 -26.39 4.39 2.37
CA CYS A 124 -25.70 3.31 3.08
C CYS A 124 -24.85 3.85 4.25
N ASP A 125 -24.78 3.10 5.36
CA ASP A 125 -23.83 3.40 6.42
C ASP A 125 -22.39 3.18 5.93
N PHE A 126 -21.54 4.20 6.10
CA PHE A 126 -20.13 4.13 5.71
C PHE A 126 -19.20 4.74 6.75
N ASP A 127 -17.96 4.26 6.75
CA ASP A 127 -16.86 4.87 7.50
C ASP A 127 -15.89 5.55 6.53
N VAL A 128 -15.15 6.56 7.01
CA VAL A 128 -14.15 7.30 6.23
C VAL A 128 -12.76 7.10 6.84
N ASN A 129 -11.78 6.81 5.98
CA ASN A 129 -10.37 6.75 6.35
C ASN A 129 -9.57 7.77 5.53
N VAL A 130 -9.20 8.89 6.16
CA VAL A 130 -8.42 9.96 5.54
C VAL A 130 -6.94 9.75 5.87
N ILE A 131 -6.10 9.65 4.84
CA ILE A 131 -4.68 9.31 4.99
C ILE A 131 -3.82 10.37 4.29
N SER A 132 -3.27 11.28 5.08
CA SER A 132 -2.34 12.30 4.62
C SER A 132 -1.29 12.59 5.69
N LYS A 133 -0.01 12.63 5.30
CA LYS A 133 1.08 12.95 6.22
C LYS A 133 1.04 14.41 6.66
N SER A 134 0.68 15.32 5.75
CA SER A 134 0.73 16.78 5.97
C SER A 134 -0.60 17.38 6.39
N GLY A 135 -1.69 16.61 6.37
CA GLY A 135 -3.06 17.13 6.44
C GLY A 135 -3.60 17.41 5.06
#